data_AF-A0A818QP68-F1
#
_entry.id   AF-A0A818QP68-F1
#
_cell.length_a   1.000
_cell.length_b   1.000
_cell.length_c   1.000
_cell.angle_alpha   90.00
_cell.angle_beta   90.00
_cell.angle_gamma   90.00
#
_symmetry.space_group_name_H-M   'P 1'
#
loop_
_entity.id
_entity.type
_entity.pdbx_description
1 polymer ?
#
loop_
_entity_poly.entity_id
_entity_poly.type
_entity_poly.pdbx_seq_one_letter_code
_entity_poly.pdbx_strand_id
1 'polypeptide(L)'
;MECEDPTSVVSSVSYDTKTNSYSGFSPQLVNGLPIINQFQTNNYNELQQWFEDFDKSTLINANLVEPLLTNNSSSIHSRPYIISAYETNNKYIGIDVLRKWIYMYNECKKRNIIVVGFASDCEARYLKAMQISLDFFTHTPNIDLLSENKNLFHINIPPTWTFFL
;
A
#
# COMPACT_ATOMS: atom_id res chain seq x y z
N MET A 1 -0.71 13.17 3.65
CA MET A 1 -0.12 11.90 4.11
C MET A 1 -0.85 10.77 3.38
N GLU A 2 -0.14 9.74 2.95
CA GLU A 2 -0.77 8.51 2.44
C GLU A 2 -0.81 7.49 3.57
N CYS A 3 -1.94 6.78 3.71
CA CYS A 3 -2.19 5.82 4.79
C CYS A 3 -2.71 4.51 4.23
N GLU A 4 -2.11 3.38 4.63
CA GLU A 4 -2.46 2.05 4.14
C GLU A 4 -2.83 1.10 5.29
N ASP A 5 -3.94 0.38 5.14
CA ASP A 5 -4.38 -0.64 6.10
C ASP A 5 -5.26 -1.74 5.46
N PRO A 6 -4.93 -3.04 5.66
CA PRO A 6 -5.80 -4.15 5.28
C PRO A 6 -6.91 -4.42 6.31
N THR A 7 -8.18 -4.30 5.88
CA THR A 7 -9.36 -4.60 6.69
C THR A 7 -9.97 -5.95 6.33
N SER A 8 -10.38 -6.73 7.34
CA SER A 8 -11.05 -8.02 7.16
C SER A 8 -12.44 -7.91 6.55
N VAL A 9 -12.76 -8.82 5.62
CA VAL A 9 -14.07 -8.93 4.98
C VAL A 9 -14.57 -10.37 4.95
N VAL A 10 -15.89 -10.53 4.82
CA VAL A 10 -16.50 -11.84 4.62
C VAL A 10 -16.18 -12.32 3.21
N SER A 11 -15.49 -13.46 3.10
CA SER A 11 -15.09 -14.00 1.81
C SER A 11 -16.30 -14.51 1.03
N SER A 12 -16.62 -13.80 -0.04
CA SER A 12 -17.69 -14.16 -0.97
C SER A 12 -17.31 -13.72 -2.38
N VAL A 13 -17.62 -14.57 -3.36
CA VAL A 13 -17.41 -14.24 -4.77
C VAL A 13 -18.74 -13.72 -5.30
N SER A 14 -18.74 -12.50 -5.83
CA SER A 14 -19.92 -11.87 -6.44
C SER A 14 -19.67 -11.62 -7.92
N TYR A 15 -20.74 -11.71 -8.71
CA TYR A 15 -20.71 -11.40 -10.13
C TYR A 15 -21.34 -10.03 -10.36
N ASP A 16 -20.63 -9.15 -11.05
CA ASP A 16 -21.15 -7.87 -11.52
C ASP A 16 -21.60 -7.98 -12.97
N THR A 17 -22.91 -7.86 -13.17
CA THR A 17 -23.57 -7.90 -14.49
C THR A 17 -23.23 -6.71 -15.38
N LYS A 18 -22.81 -5.56 -14.82
CA LYS A 18 -22.52 -4.35 -15.60
C LYS A 18 -21.17 -4.43 -16.29
N THR A 19 -20.18 -4.94 -15.58
CA THR A 19 -18.79 -5.07 -16.07
C THR A 19 -18.49 -6.46 -16.60
N ASN A 20 -19.40 -7.42 -16.39
CA ASN A 20 -19.20 -8.84 -16.68
C ASN A 20 -17.94 -9.38 -15.99
N SER A 21 -17.76 -9.02 -14.72
CA SER A 21 -16.58 -9.39 -13.93
C SER A 21 -16.97 -10.01 -12.60
N TYR A 22 -16.06 -10.82 -12.05
CA TYR A 22 -16.19 -11.40 -10.73
C TYR A 22 -15.35 -10.61 -9.72
N SER A 23 -15.89 -10.38 -8.53
CA SER A 23 -15.21 -9.74 -7.40
C SER A 23 -15.11 -10.72 -6.23
N GLY A 24 -14.13 -10.55 -5.34
CA GLY A 24 -13.93 -11.41 -4.18
C GLY A 24 -12.83 -12.49 -4.31
N PHE A 25 -12.14 -12.56 -5.45
CA PHE A 25 -10.84 -13.25 -5.56
C PHE A 25 -9.70 -12.28 -5.26
N SER A 26 -8.58 -12.78 -4.76
CA SER A 26 -7.39 -11.95 -4.56
C SER A 26 -6.66 -11.74 -5.90
N PRO A 27 -6.63 -10.53 -6.47
CA PRO A 27 -5.91 -10.27 -7.71
C PRO A 27 -4.40 -10.48 -7.53
N GLN A 28 -3.75 -10.85 -8.63
CA GLN A 28 -2.29 -10.84 -8.68
C GLN A 28 -1.78 -9.40 -8.65
N LEU A 29 -0.66 -9.20 -7.96
CA LEU A 29 0.03 -7.92 -7.97
C LEU A 29 1.11 -7.92 -9.04
N VAL A 30 1.03 -6.97 -9.97
CA VAL A 30 2.09 -6.69 -10.94
C VAL A 30 2.78 -5.40 -10.52
N ASN A 31 4.06 -5.49 -10.17
CA ASN A 31 4.83 -4.38 -9.59
C ASN A 31 4.17 -3.77 -8.34
N GLY A 32 3.60 -4.61 -7.48
CA GLY A 32 2.94 -4.17 -6.24
C GLY A 32 1.54 -3.59 -6.43
N LEU A 33 1.01 -3.57 -7.65
CA LEU A 33 -0.33 -3.04 -7.96
C LEU A 33 -1.27 -4.15 -8.41
N PRO A 34 -2.55 -4.12 -8.00
CA PRO A 34 -3.54 -5.07 -8.48
C PRO A 34 -3.79 -4.89 -9.98
N ILE A 35 -4.00 -6.00 -10.70
CA ILE A 35 -4.45 -5.95 -12.09
C ILE A 35 -5.93 -5.54 -12.13
N ILE A 36 -6.23 -4.46 -12.84
CA ILE A 36 -7.59 -3.96 -13.02
C ILE A 36 -8.38 -4.94 -13.89
N ASN A 37 -9.60 -5.29 -13.47
CA ASN A 37 -10.52 -6.18 -14.19
C ASN A 37 -9.93 -7.56 -14.52
N GLN A 38 -9.08 -8.10 -13.64
CA GLN A 38 -8.45 -9.41 -13.85
C GLN A 38 -9.47 -10.54 -14.09
N PHE A 39 -10.59 -10.52 -13.37
CA PHE A 39 -11.57 -11.60 -13.40
C PHE A 39 -12.75 -11.27 -14.32
N GLN A 40 -12.45 -10.94 -15.58
CA GLN A 40 -13.44 -10.71 -16.63
C GLN A 40 -13.30 -11.77 -17.72
N THR A 41 -14.33 -12.61 -17.92
CA THR A 41 -14.30 -13.65 -18.95
C THR A 41 -15.70 -13.96 -19.49
N ASN A 42 -15.74 -14.49 -20.71
CA ASN A 42 -16.91 -15.11 -21.33
C ASN A 42 -16.77 -16.64 -21.43
N ASN A 43 -15.68 -17.21 -20.89
CA ASN A 43 -15.34 -18.62 -21.00
C ASN A 43 -15.56 -19.34 -19.66
N TYR A 44 -16.41 -20.36 -19.67
CA TYR A 44 -16.68 -21.17 -18.49
C TYR A 44 -15.44 -21.90 -17.97
N ASN A 45 -14.57 -22.40 -18.85
CA ASN A 45 -13.37 -23.14 -18.42
C ASN A 45 -12.39 -22.22 -17.66
N GLU A 46 -12.27 -20.97 -18.10
CA GLU A 46 -11.45 -19.97 -17.43
C GLU A 46 -12.04 -19.59 -16.06
N LEU A 47 -13.37 -19.44 -15.99
CA LEU A 47 -14.06 -19.25 -14.71
C LEU A 47 -13.80 -20.40 -13.75
N GLN A 48 -13.92 -21.66 -14.22
CA GLN A 48 -13.65 -22.83 -13.39
C GLN A 48 -12.21 -22.82 -12.86
N GLN A 49 -11.23 -22.53 -13.71
CA GLN A 49 -9.83 -22.42 -13.32
C GLN A 49 -9.64 -21.38 -12.22
N TRP A 50 -10.34 -20.23 -12.25
CA TRP A 50 -10.19 -19.23 -11.20
C TRP A 50 -10.62 -19.72 -9.81
N PHE A 51 -11.67 -20.55 -9.73
CA PHE A 51 -12.09 -21.14 -8.46
C PHE A 51 -11.11 -22.20 -7.92
N GLU A 52 -10.28 -22.78 -8.78
CA GLU A 52 -9.25 -23.75 -8.42
C GLU A 52 -7.91 -23.07 -8.07
N ASP A 53 -7.52 -22.05 -8.83
CA ASP A 53 -6.19 -21.44 -8.77
C ASP A 53 -6.10 -20.21 -7.84
N PHE A 54 -7.21 -19.49 -7.61
CA PHE A 54 -7.19 -18.23 -6.86
C PHE A 54 -7.86 -18.35 -5.49
N ASP A 55 -7.18 -17.81 -4.48
CA ASP A 55 -7.75 -17.68 -3.15
C ASP A 55 -8.88 -16.64 -3.16
N LYS A 56 -9.98 -16.98 -2.49
CA LYS A 56 -10.99 -16.00 -2.09
C LYS A 56 -10.36 -14.99 -1.14
N SER A 57 -10.65 -13.72 -1.37
CA SER A 57 -10.14 -12.64 -0.55
C SER A 57 -10.79 -12.64 0.83
N THR A 58 -9.98 -12.51 1.86
CA THR A 58 -10.42 -12.32 3.26
C THR A 58 -10.12 -10.91 3.75
N LEU A 59 -9.35 -10.12 2.99
CA LEU A 59 -8.98 -8.76 3.33
C LEU A 59 -9.23 -7.83 2.15
N ILE A 60 -9.48 -6.56 2.44
CA ILE A 60 -9.41 -5.48 1.47
C ILE A 60 -8.31 -4.55 1.95
N ASN A 61 -7.31 -4.33 1.12
CA ASN A 61 -6.29 -3.33 1.37
C ASN A 61 -6.77 -1.98 0.86
N ALA A 62 -6.92 -1.00 1.75
CA ALA A 62 -7.34 0.35 1.44
C ALA A 62 -6.17 1.32 1.58
N ASN A 63 -5.94 2.11 0.52
CA ASN A 63 -4.98 3.20 0.51
C ASN A 63 -5.77 4.53 0.54
N LEU A 64 -5.49 5.35 1.55
CA LEU A 64 -6.14 6.64 1.79
C LEU A 64 -5.13 7.77 1.65
N VAL A 65 -5.61 8.94 1.21
CA VAL A 65 -4.83 10.16 1.28
C VAL A 65 -5.52 11.13 2.22
N GLU A 66 -4.77 11.55 3.24
CA GLU A 66 -5.16 12.58 4.19
C GLU A 66 -4.51 13.92 3.83
N PRO A 67 -5.31 14.95 3.51
CA PRO A 67 -4.81 16.30 3.31
C PRO A 67 -4.20 16.85 4.62
N LEU A 68 -2.99 17.40 4.53
CA LEU A 68 -2.38 18.07 5.67
C LEU A 68 -2.92 19.49 5.78
N LEU A 69 -3.37 19.88 6.97
CA LEU A 69 -3.77 21.27 7.25
C LEU A 69 -2.53 22.16 7.18
N THR A 70 -2.51 23.12 6.27
CA THR A 70 -1.54 24.21 6.29
C THR A 70 -2.09 25.34 7.14
N ASN A 71 -1.34 25.76 8.15
CA ASN A 71 -1.67 26.90 8.99
C ASN A 71 -2.04 28.10 8.11
N ASN A 72 -3.27 28.64 8.28
CA ASN A 72 -3.81 29.91 7.76
C ASN A 72 -5.01 29.87 6.79
N SER A 73 -5.84 28.83 6.72
CA SER A 73 -7.13 28.96 6.00
C SER A 73 -8.29 28.25 6.70
N SER A 74 -9.08 29.07 7.40
CA SER A 74 -10.55 28.99 7.55
C SER A 74 -11.21 27.63 7.32
N SER A 75 -11.58 26.96 8.42
CA SER A 75 -12.80 26.13 8.64
C SER A 75 -13.22 25.06 7.62
N ILE A 76 -12.45 24.80 6.56
CA ILE A 76 -12.73 23.76 5.56
C ILE A 76 -11.71 22.65 5.77
N HIS A 77 -12.04 21.72 6.67
CA HIS A 77 -11.32 20.46 6.77
C HIS A 77 -11.54 19.66 5.49
N SER A 78 -10.47 19.46 4.71
CA SER A 78 -10.52 18.53 3.59
C SER A 78 -10.58 17.11 4.15
N ARG A 79 -11.59 16.34 3.73
CA ARG A 79 -11.78 14.98 4.22
C ARG A 79 -10.75 14.03 3.58
N PRO A 80 -10.31 12.99 4.31
CA PRO A 80 -9.56 11.90 3.69
C PRO A 80 -10.36 11.30 2.54
N TYR A 81 -9.65 10.86 1.50
CA TYR A 81 -10.26 10.17 0.36
C TYR A 81 -9.51 8.89 0.05
N ILE A 82 -10.26 7.86 -0.34
CA ILE A 82 -9.71 6.58 -0.76
C ILE A 82 -9.20 6.73 -2.19
N ILE A 83 -7.92 6.44 -2.40
CA ILE A 83 -7.30 6.47 -3.75
C ILE A 83 -7.36 5.11 -4.42
N SER A 84 -7.35 4.04 -3.63
CA SER A 84 -7.53 2.68 -4.13
C SER A 84 -7.94 1.75 -3.01
N ALA A 85 -8.79 0.79 -3.33
CA ALA A 85 -9.07 -0.35 -2.49
C ALA A 85 -9.05 -1.60 -3.36
N TYR A 86 -8.45 -2.68 -2.88
CA TYR A 86 -8.40 -3.94 -3.62
C TYR A 86 -8.35 -5.14 -2.68
N GLU A 87 -8.91 -6.24 -3.15
CA GLU A 87 -8.89 -7.53 -2.48
C GLU A 87 -7.45 -8.05 -2.29
N THR A 88 -7.19 -8.69 -1.16
CA THR A 88 -5.89 -9.34 -0.94
C THR A 88 -6.02 -10.54 0.00
N ASN A 89 -5.13 -11.51 -0.21
CA ASN A 89 -4.90 -12.65 0.69
C ASN A 89 -3.68 -12.42 1.59
N ASN A 90 -3.16 -11.19 1.65
CA ASN A 90 -1.99 -10.85 2.45
C ASN A 90 -0.76 -11.71 2.13
N LYS A 91 -0.51 -12.04 0.86
CA LYS A 91 0.70 -12.81 0.44
C LYS A 91 1.80 -11.96 -0.20
N TYR A 92 1.59 -10.66 -0.39
CA TYR A 92 2.60 -9.75 -0.95
C TYR A 92 3.74 -9.51 0.04
N ILE A 93 4.91 -9.07 -0.46
CA ILE A 93 6.12 -8.84 0.34
C ILE A 93 6.52 -7.37 0.37
N GLY A 94 7.49 -6.99 1.22
CA GLY A 94 7.90 -5.59 1.41
C GLY A 94 8.36 -4.88 0.13
N ILE A 95 8.91 -5.60 -0.87
CA ILE A 95 9.26 -4.99 -2.16
C ILE A 95 8.02 -4.59 -2.98
N ASP A 96 6.93 -5.33 -2.86
CA ASP A 96 5.67 -5.03 -3.54
C ASP A 96 5.05 -3.76 -2.96
N VAL A 97 5.07 -3.63 -1.62
CA VAL A 97 4.69 -2.40 -0.91
C VAL A 97 5.52 -1.21 -1.41
N LEU A 98 6.84 -1.34 -1.46
CA LEU A 98 7.71 -0.25 -1.91
C LEU A 98 7.43 0.16 -3.35
N ARG A 99 7.24 -0.80 -4.26
CA ARG A 99 6.89 -0.52 -5.66
C ARG A 99 5.55 0.21 -5.77
N LYS A 100 4.57 -0.19 -4.95
CA LYS A 100 3.28 0.50 -4.87
C LYS A 100 3.44 1.93 -4.37
N TRP A 101 4.19 2.17 -3.28
CA TRP A 101 4.43 3.52 -2.76
C TRP A 101 5.10 4.42 -3.80
N ILE A 102 6.09 3.91 -4.52
CA ILE A 102 6.74 4.64 -5.63
C ILE A 102 5.74 4.99 -6.73
N TYR A 103 4.88 4.03 -7.11
CA TYR A 103 3.84 4.28 -8.11
C TYR A 103 2.85 5.36 -7.65
N MET A 104 2.32 5.25 -6.43
CA MET A 104 1.39 6.23 -5.86
C MET A 104 2.01 7.62 -5.78
N TYR A 105 3.26 7.72 -5.29
CA TYR A 105 4.01 8.97 -5.28
C TYR A 105 4.11 9.60 -6.67
N ASN A 106 4.48 8.82 -7.68
CA ASN A 106 4.61 9.31 -9.05
C ASN A 106 3.26 9.76 -9.63
N GLU A 107 2.18 9.04 -9.38
CA GLU A 107 0.83 9.42 -9.83
C GLU A 107 0.31 10.68 -9.12
N CYS A 108 0.57 10.85 -7.83
CA CYS A 108 0.28 12.08 -7.11
C CYS A 108 1.10 13.25 -7.66
N LYS A 109 2.40 13.06 -7.87
CA LYS A 109 3.31 14.09 -8.40
C LYS A 109 2.87 14.58 -9.79
N LYS A 110 2.44 13.69 -10.69
CA LYS A 110 1.89 14.05 -12.00
C LYS A 110 0.67 14.99 -11.92
N ARG A 111 -0.05 14.95 -10.80
CA ARG A 111 -1.26 15.76 -10.53
C ARG A 111 -0.96 16.97 -9.64
N ASN A 112 0.31 17.31 -9.45
CA ASN A 112 0.76 18.38 -8.53
C ASN A 112 0.34 18.17 -7.06
N ILE A 113 0.14 16.92 -6.66
CA ILE A 113 -0.11 16.56 -5.26
C ILE A 113 1.24 16.18 -4.63
N ILE A 114 1.61 16.88 -3.56
CA ILE A 114 2.84 16.60 -2.82
C ILE A 114 2.52 15.60 -1.71
N VAL A 115 3.03 14.38 -1.85
CA VAL A 115 2.99 13.38 -0.77
C VAL A 115 4.16 13.66 0.17
N VAL A 116 3.84 14.07 1.40
CA VAL A 116 4.83 14.42 2.45
C VAL A 116 5.33 13.18 3.19
N GLY A 117 4.56 12.10 3.22
CA GLY A 117 4.94 10.86 3.90
C GLY A 117 3.90 9.76 3.73
N PHE A 118 4.33 8.54 4.03
CA PHE A 118 3.55 7.30 4.06
C PHE A 118 3.37 6.87 5.51
N ALA A 119 2.17 6.44 5.86
CA ALA A 119 1.81 5.88 7.15
C ALA A 119 1.18 4.51 6.92
N SER A 120 1.51 3.56 7.79
CA SER A 120 1.03 2.19 7.64
C SER A 120 1.09 1.50 8.98
N ASP A 121 0.32 0.43 9.12
CA ASP A 121 0.36 -0.44 10.27
C ASP A 121 1.75 -1.09 10.50
N CYS A 122 2.02 -1.48 11.74
CA CYS A 122 3.28 -2.10 12.16
C CYS A 122 3.46 -3.55 11.68
N GLU A 123 2.86 -3.92 10.54
CA GLU A 123 3.05 -5.23 9.95
C GLU A 123 4.46 -5.38 9.37
N ALA A 124 5.04 -6.58 9.49
CA ALA A 124 6.44 -6.82 9.16
C ALA A 124 6.85 -6.38 7.74
N ARG A 125 5.92 -6.39 6.78
CA ARG A 125 6.17 -6.01 5.38
C ARG A 125 6.25 -4.52 5.16
N TYR A 126 5.37 -3.77 5.82
CA TYR A 126 5.41 -2.31 5.82
C TYR A 126 6.66 -1.83 6.52
N LEU A 127 6.98 -2.43 7.68
CA LEU A 127 8.26 -2.18 8.35
C LEU A 127 9.45 -2.51 7.47
N LYS A 128 9.41 -3.61 6.69
CA LYS A 128 10.46 -3.93 5.73
C LYS A 128 10.55 -2.91 4.60
N ALA A 129 9.44 -2.41 4.09
CA ALA A 129 9.40 -1.37 3.07
C ALA A 129 9.97 -0.05 3.59
N MET A 130 9.58 0.37 4.80
CA MET A 130 10.14 1.54 5.50
C MET A 130 11.64 1.38 5.75
N GLN A 131 12.06 0.19 6.16
CA GLN A 131 13.46 -0.13 6.38
C GLN A 131 14.28 0.11 5.10
N ILE A 132 13.81 -0.41 3.97
CA ILE A 132 14.48 -0.25 2.68
C ILE A 132 14.45 1.21 2.21
N SER A 133 13.31 1.91 2.37
CA SER A 133 13.17 3.28 1.87
C SER A 133 13.98 4.30 2.65
N LEU A 134 14.16 4.09 3.96
CA LEU A 134 14.97 4.94 4.83
C LEU A 134 16.44 4.50 4.92
N ASP A 135 16.82 3.47 4.16
CA ASP A 135 18.15 2.83 4.21
C ASP A 135 18.55 2.40 5.64
N PHE A 136 17.55 1.99 6.43
CA PHE A 136 17.70 1.73 7.86
C PHE A 136 18.17 0.28 8.10
N PHE A 137 19.33 0.05 8.71
CA PHE A 137 19.90 -1.30 8.93
C PHE A 137 19.99 -2.19 7.66
N THR A 138 19.89 -1.62 6.45
CA THR A 138 20.01 -2.33 5.16
C THR A 138 21.42 -2.90 4.99
N HIS A 139 22.42 -2.18 5.47
CA HIS A 139 23.83 -2.53 5.45
C HIS A 139 24.24 -3.43 6.64
N THR A 140 23.34 -3.67 7.59
CA THR A 140 23.62 -4.42 8.82
C THR A 140 22.40 -5.23 9.29
N PRO A 141 22.02 -6.29 8.57
CA PRO A 141 20.94 -7.17 9.02
C PRO A 141 21.34 -7.90 10.30
N ASN A 142 20.44 -7.94 11.29
CA ASN A 142 20.56 -8.70 12.54
C ASN A 142 21.62 -8.20 13.55
N ILE A 143 21.76 -6.88 13.73
CA ILE A 143 22.52 -6.38 14.88
C ILE A 143 21.66 -6.49 16.13
N ASP A 144 22.23 -7.09 17.18
CA ASP A 144 21.71 -7.00 18.53
C ASP A 144 21.68 -5.53 18.98
N LEU A 145 20.48 -4.95 19.04
CA LEU A 145 20.25 -3.57 19.48
C LEU A 145 20.67 -3.33 20.94
N LEU A 146 20.92 -4.41 21.69
CA LEU A 146 21.42 -4.36 23.07
C LEU A 146 22.95 -4.25 23.13
N SER A 147 23.65 -4.53 22.03
CA SER A 147 25.07 -4.19 21.92
C SER A 147 25.19 -2.67 21.77
N GLU A 148 25.98 -2.01 22.63
CA GLU A 148 26.06 -0.56 22.85
C GLU A 148 26.61 0.25 21.66
N ASN A 149 26.23 -0.07 20.43
CA ASN A 149 26.79 0.48 19.22
C ASN A 149 26.01 1.75 18.83
N LYS A 150 26.32 2.84 19.54
CA LYS A 150 25.68 4.17 19.42
C LYS A 150 25.67 4.75 18.00
N ASN A 151 26.50 4.23 17.11
CA ASN A 151 26.64 4.70 15.74
C ASN A 151 25.70 4.01 14.74
N LEU A 152 24.93 2.99 15.16
CA LEU A 152 24.02 2.26 14.28
C LEU A 152 22.69 2.99 14.05
N PHE A 153 22.28 3.83 14.99
CA PHE A 153 21.07 4.63 14.90
C PHE A 153 21.42 6.09 14.58
N HIS A 154 22.10 6.33 13.46
CA HIS A 154 22.31 7.69 12.97
C HIS A 154 21.36 7.95 11.80
N ILE A 155 20.22 8.57 12.10
CA ILE A 155 19.29 9.01 11.06
C ILE A 155 19.84 10.31 10.48
N ASN A 156 20.44 10.23 9.29
CA ASN A 156 20.80 11.40 8.50
C ASN A 156 19.53 12.01 7.91
N ILE A 157 18.89 12.92 8.66
CA ILE A 157 17.76 13.70 8.14
C ILE A 157 18.33 14.67 7.09
N PRO A 158 17.91 14.58 5.81
CA PRO A 158 18.39 15.50 4.79
C PRO A 158 18.06 16.95 5.21
N PRO A 159 18.96 17.92 4.98
CA PRO A 159 18.69 19.32 5.32
C PRO A 159 17.44 19.87 4.62
N THR A 160 17.07 19.27 3.49
CA THR A 160 15.86 19.61 2.73
C THR A 160 14.57 19.14 3.38
N TRP A 161 14.62 18.33 4.45
CA TRP A 161 13.45 17.81 5.17
C TRP A 161 13.08 18.64 6.41
N THR A 162 13.78 19.75 6.68
CA THR A 162 13.40 20.71 7.73
C THR A 162 12.22 21.56 7.25
N PHE A 163 11.03 20.98 7.15
CA PHE A 163 9.78 21.70 6.90
C PHE A 163 9.01 22.03 8.19
N PHE A 164 9.59 21.72 9.36
CA PHE A 164 8.95 21.85 10.67
C PHE A 164 9.72 22.73 11.68
N LEU A 165 10.57 23.65 11.21
CA LEU A 165 11.13 24.72 12.06
C LEU A 165 10.51 26.06 11.71
#